data_AF-A0A2A6ZE52-F1
#
_entry.id   AF-A0A2A6ZE52-F1
#
_cell.length_a   1.000
_cell.length_b   1.000
_cell.length_c   1.000
_cell.angle_alpha   90.00
_cell.angle_beta   90.00
_cell.angle_gamma   90.00
#
_symmetry.space_group_name_H-M   'P 1'
#
loop_
_entity.id
_entity.type
_entity.pdbx_description
1 polymer ?
#
loop_
_entity_poly.entity_id
_entity_poly.type
_entity_poly.pdbx_seq_one_letter_code
_entity_poly.pdbx_strand_id
1 'polypeptide(L)'
;MSERRTASALAYLHPDFCFIMDDDSMECAGIRAGDIVAFTACDHAEDSQIVAVQTDSAVLLLRQICNGELLADAPRTRREHVIRFDELPGAKIIGKAVEVRHIFEWAKKGTDNEEE
;
A
#
# COMPACT_ATOMS: atom_id res chain seq x y z
N MET A 1 -19.52 31.56 12.58
CA MET A 1 -19.63 31.09 11.18
C MET A 1 -18.26 30.54 10.78
N SER A 2 -18.17 29.28 10.37
CA SER A 2 -16.89 28.67 9.97
C SER A 2 -16.62 29.04 8.52
N GLU A 3 -15.57 29.82 8.29
CA GLU A 3 -15.12 30.19 6.94
C GLU A 3 -14.57 28.94 6.24
N ARG A 4 -15.32 28.42 5.27
CA ARG A 4 -14.85 27.33 4.41
C ARG A 4 -13.70 27.84 3.54
N ARG A 5 -12.48 27.44 3.85
CA ARG A 5 -11.31 27.71 2.99
C ARG A 5 -11.45 26.87 1.72
N THR A 6 -11.37 27.50 0.56
CA THR A 6 -11.47 26.84 -0.76
C THR A 6 -10.07 26.75 -1.36
N ALA A 7 -9.70 25.60 -1.92
CA ALA A 7 -8.45 25.47 -2.68
C ALA A 7 -8.52 26.36 -3.93
N SER A 8 -7.49 27.19 -4.15
CA SER A 8 -7.48 28.22 -5.21
C SER A 8 -6.85 27.75 -6.52
N ALA A 9 -6.08 26.66 -6.50
CA ALA A 9 -5.41 26.11 -7.67
C ALA A 9 -5.19 24.61 -7.50
N LEU A 10 -5.10 23.91 -8.64
CA LEU A 10 -4.75 22.50 -8.66
C LEU A 10 -3.22 22.37 -8.66
N ALA A 11 -2.68 21.67 -7.65
CA ALA A 11 -1.27 21.34 -7.57
C ALA A 11 -1.09 19.85 -7.89
N TYR A 12 -0.26 19.55 -8.88
CA TYR A 12 0.14 18.18 -9.18
C TYR A 12 1.42 17.87 -8.41
N LEU A 13 1.35 16.89 -7.51
CA LEU A 13 2.53 16.28 -6.91
C LEU A 13 2.79 14.97 -7.66
N HIS A 14 4.06 14.77 -8.04
CA HIS A 14 4.49 13.48 -8.56
C HIS A 14 4.66 12.49 -7.40
N PRO A 15 4.42 11.19 -7.62
CA PRO A 15 4.83 10.17 -6.67
C PRO A 15 6.34 10.22 -6.45
N ASP A 16 6.77 10.00 -5.21
CA ASP A 16 8.18 9.99 -4.83
C ASP A 16 8.85 8.66 -5.16
N PHE A 17 8.11 7.55 -4.99
CA PHE A 17 8.59 6.19 -5.28
C PHE A 17 7.45 5.24 -5.62
N CYS A 18 7.78 4.03 -6.06
CA CYS A 18 6.80 2.99 -6.36
C CYS A 18 7.30 1.60 -5.97
N PHE A 19 6.35 0.69 -5.76
CA PHE A 19 6.58 -0.74 -5.55
C PHE A 19 5.76 -1.55 -6.55
N ILE A 20 6.27 -2.74 -6.90
CA ILE A 20 5.49 -3.75 -7.60
C ILE A 20 4.89 -4.66 -6.52
N MET A 21 3.59 -4.89 -6.58
CA MET A 21 2.92 -5.78 -5.64
C MET A 21 3.21 -7.23 -6.00
N ASP A 22 3.68 -8.03 -5.04
CA ASP A 22 4.04 -9.43 -5.29
C ASP A 22 2.85 -10.40 -5.19
N ASP A 23 1.79 -10.03 -4.46
CA ASP A 23 0.64 -10.90 -4.17
C ASP A 23 -0.73 -10.16 -4.22
N ASP A 24 -1.80 -10.90 -3.94
CA ASP A 24 -3.19 -10.40 -3.93
C ASP A 24 -3.70 -10.04 -2.52
N SER A 25 -2.81 -9.77 -1.56
CA SER A 25 -3.19 -9.43 -0.18
C SER A 25 -4.01 -8.14 -0.08
N MET A 26 -4.00 -7.30 -1.11
CA MET A 26 -4.71 -6.02 -1.17
C MET A 26 -5.78 -5.98 -2.28
N GLU A 27 -6.24 -7.14 -2.78
CA GLU A 27 -7.16 -7.21 -3.92
C GLU A 27 -8.48 -6.45 -3.70
N CYS A 28 -9.05 -6.49 -2.49
CA CYS A 28 -10.27 -5.73 -2.15
C CYS A 28 -10.03 -4.22 -2.06
N ALA A 29 -8.77 -3.80 -1.92
CA ALA A 29 -8.36 -2.41 -2.03
C ALA A 29 -8.03 -2.00 -3.48
N GLY A 30 -8.23 -2.91 -4.44
CA GLY A 30 -7.96 -2.67 -5.86
C GLY A 30 -6.49 -2.80 -6.24
N ILE A 31 -5.67 -3.48 -5.44
CA ILE A 31 -4.24 -3.74 -5.72
C ILE A 31 -4.04 -5.26 -5.85
N ARG A 32 -3.46 -5.70 -6.95
CA ARG A 32 -3.24 -7.10 -7.31
C ARG A 32 -1.78 -7.38 -7.55
N ALA A 33 -1.41 -8.67 -7.55
CA ALA A 33 -0.09 -9.10 -7.95
C ALA A 33 0.28 -8.55 -9.34
N GLY A 34 1.46 -7.94 -9.46
CA GLY A 34 1.97 -7.30 -10.67
C GLY A 34 1.61 -5.82 -10.82
N ASP A 35 0.76 -5.26 -9.96
CA ASP A 35 0.44 -3.83 -10.01
C ASP A 35 1.61 -2.96 -9.55
N ILE A 36 1.80 -1.81 -10.20
CA ILE A 36 2.68 -0.76 -9.69
C ILE A 36 1.87 0.14 -8.77
N VAL A 37 2.29 0.23 -7.51
CA VAL A 37 1.71 1.12 -6.51
C VAL A 37 2.66 2.27 -6.26
N ALA A 38 2.21 3.49 -6.53
CA ALA A 38 2.97 4.72 -6.40
C ALA A 38 2.62 5.44 -5.10
N PHE A 39 3.64 5.99 -4.43
CA PHE A 39 3.54 6.58 -3.10
C PHE A 39 4.05 8.01 -3.07
N THR A 40 3.42 8.83 -2.23
CA THR A 40 4.01 10.07 -1.74
C THR A 40 4.69 9.79 -0.39
N ALA A 41 5.93 10.23 -0.23
CA ALA A 41 6.72 10.05 0.97
C ALA A 41 6.10 10.84 2.14
N CYS A 42 5.78 10.12 3.21
CA CYS A 42 5.21 10.69 4.42
C CYS A 42 5.41 9.71 5.59
N ASP A 43 5.33 10.23 6.80
CA ASP A 43 5.41 9.49 8.06
C ASP A 43 4.03 9.25 8.72
N HIS A 44 2.96 9.77 8.11
CA HIS A 44 1.58 9.66 8.59
C HIS A 44 0.59 9.52 7.43
N ALA A 45 -0.52 8.83 7.70
CA ALA A 45 -1.69 8.80 6.82
C ALA A 45 -2.98 8.84 7.66
N GLU A 46 -4.11 8.98 7.00
CA GLU A 46 -5.44 8.93 7.59
C GLU A 46 -6.00 7.51 7.52
N ASP A 47 -7.03 7.23 8.32
CA ASP A 47 -7.71 5.94 8.29
C ASP A 47 -8.26 5.60 6.89
N SER A 48 -8.24 4.32 6.59
CA SER A 48 -8.55 3.71 5.29
C SER A 48 -7.55 4.01 4.16
N GLN A 49 -6.54 4.85 4.37
CA GLN A 49 -5.47 5.06 3.39
C GLN A 49 -4.51 3.86 3.39
N ILE A 50 -3.96 3.54 2.21
CA ILE A 50 -2.97 2.48 2.04
C ILE A 50 -1.60 3.10 2.26
N VAL A 51 -0.80 2.49 3.12
CA VAL A 51 0.54 2.93 3.50
C VAL A 51 1.58 1.88 3.15
N ALA A 52 2.76 2.35 2.77
CA ALA A 52 3.96 1.53 2.72
C ALA A 52 4.62 1.56 4.10
N VAL A 53 4.67 0.41 4.76
CA VAL A 53 5.26 0.23 6.08
C VAL A 53 6.57 -0.52 5.91
N GLN A 54 7.68 0.17 6.12
CA GLN A 54 9.00 -0.44 6.18
C GLN A 54 9.16 -1.14 7.53
N THR A 55 9.52 -2.42 7.51
CA THR A 55 9.94 -3.20 8.68
C THR A 55 11.43 -3.52 8.58
N ASP A 56 11.96 -4.25 9.56
CA ASP A 56 13.35 -4.72 9.52
C ASP A 56 13.65 -5.67 8.35
N SER A 57 12.63 -6.28 7.73
CA SER A 57 12.80 -7.33 6.71
C SER A 57 12.16 -7.03 5.36
N ALA A 58 11.14 -6.16 5.29
CA ALA A 58 10.35 -5.96 4.09
C ALA A 58 9.66 -4.58 4.07
N VAL A 59 8.99 -4.29 2.96
CA VAL A 59 7.98 -3.22 2.88
C VAL A 59 6.63 -3.86 2.71
N LEU A 60 5.71 -3.59 3.64
CA LEU A 60 4.35 -4.09 3.64
C LEU A 60 3.40 -2.99 3.15
N LEU A 61 2.47 -3.36 2.26
CA LEU A 61 1.38 -2.48 1.85
C LEU A 61 0.16 -2.83 2.67
N LEU A 62 -0.26 -1.91 3.54
CA LEU A 62 -1.35 -2.15 4.49
C LEU A 62 -2.28 -0.96 4.54
N ARG A 63 -3.55 -1.21 4.81
CA ARG A 63 -4.56 -0.18 5.07
C ARG A 63 -4.45 0.26 6.52
N GLN A 64 -4.32 1.56 6.74
CA GLN A 64 -4.35 2.14 8.08
C GLN A 64 -5.77 2.12 8.65
N ILE A 65 -5.94 1.75 9.92
CA ILE A 65 -7.20 1.85 10.65
C ILE A 65 -6.93 2.30 12.10
N CYS A 66 -7.97 2.77 12.79
CA CYS A 66 -7.88 3.17 14.20
C CYS A 66 -6.80 4.22 14.46
N ASN A 67 -6.78 5.30 13.68
CA ASN A 67 -5.84 6.41 13.76
C ASN A 67 -4.35 5.99 13.72
N GLY A 68 -4.04 4.91 13.00
CA GLY A 68 -2.66 4.43 12.84
C GLY A 68 -2.20 3.42 13.90
N GLU A 69 -3.05 3.08 14.87
CA GLU A 69 -2.73 2.04 15.85
C GLU A 69 -2.73 0.64 15.22
N LEU A 70 -3.57 0.45 14.20
CA LEU A 70 -3.78 -0.83 13.55
C LEU A 70 -3.57 -0.72 12.03
N LEU A 71 -3.07 -1.81 11.47
CA LEU A 71 -2.88 -1.99 10.04
C LEU A 71 -3.59 -3.26 9.60
N ALA A 72 -4.19 -3.25 8.42
CA ALA A 72 -4.89 -4.42 7.88
C ALA A 72 -4.53 -4.66 6.42
N ASP A 73 -4.42 -5.92 6.04
CA ASP A 73 -4.51 -6.28 4.63
C ASP A 73 -5.98 -6.25 4.14
N ALA A 74 -6.18 -6.39 2.83
CA ALA A 74 -7.50 -6.37 2.21
C ALA A 74 -7.66 -7.50 1.18
N PRO A 75 -7.51 -8.78 1.58
CA PRO A 75 -7.61 -9.91 0.67
C PRO A 75 -9.06 -10.15 0.25
N ARG A 76 -9.25 -10.75 -0.92
CA ARG A 76 -10.58 -11.17 -1.40
C ARG A 76 -10.98 -12.56 -0.94
N THR A 77 -10.02 -13.46 -0.83
CA THR A 77 -10.24 -14.91 -0.68
C THR A 77 -10.10 -15.41 0.75
N ARG A 78 -9.55 -14.58 1.65
CA ARG A 78 -9.34 -14.91 3.06
C ARG A 78 -9.82 -13.77 3.96
N ARG A 79 -9.88 -14.05 5.26
CA ARG A 79 -10.17 -13.03 6.27
C ARG A 79 -9.04 -12.01 6.31
N GLU A 80 -9.40 -10.74 6.49
CA GLU A 80 -8.46 -9.65 6.75
C GLU A 80 -7.63 -9.98 8.00
N HIS A 81 -6.32 -9.81 7.89
CA HIS A 81 -5.38 -9.89 8.97
C HIS A 81 -5.11 -8.48 9.49
N VAL A 82 -5.40 -8.27 10.77
CA VAL A 82 -5.20 -7.00 11.46
C VAL A 82 -3.99 -7.14 12.38
N ILE A 83 -3.05 -6.21 12.27
CA ILE A 83 -1.78 -6.20 12.98
C ILE A 83 -1.69 -4.87 13.72
N ARG A 84 -1.18 -4.87 14.96
CA ARG A 84 -0.87 -3.61 15.63
C ARG A 84 0.42 -3.02 15.08
N PHE A 85 0.46 -1.72 14.91
CA PHE A 85 1.66 -1.05 14.37
C PHE A 85 2.90 -1.31 15.24
N ASP A 86 2.72 -1.34 16.58
CA ASP A 86 3.79 -1.57 17.56
C ASP A 86 4.32 -3.01 17.62
N GLU A 87 3.60 -3.97 17.01
CA GLU A 87 4.02 -5.38 16.93
C GLU A 87 4.96 -5.65 15.75
N LEU A 88 5.06 -4.72 14.79
CA LEU A 88 5.92 -4.84 13.63
C LEU A 88 7.34 -4.32 13.94
N PRO A 89 8.38 -5.19 13.96
CA PRO A 89 9.74 -4.78 14.27
C PRO A 89 10.28 -3.76 13.28
N GLY A 90 10.81 -2.65 13.82
CA GLY A 90 11.37 -1.56 13.02
C GLY A 90 10.35 -0.77 12.21
N ALA A 91 9.04 -0.95 12.45
CA ALA A 91 7.98 -0.40 11.62
C ALA A 91 8.02 1.12 11.50
N LYS A 92 8.02 1.60 10.27
CA LYS A 92 7.91 3.01 9.91
C LYS A 92 7.02 3.16 8.69
N ILE A 93 6.07 4.08 8.75
CA ILE A 93 5.38 4.53 7.54
C ILE A 93 6.39 5.35 6.74
N ILE A 94 6.61 4.94 5.48
CA ILE A 94 7.53 5.61 4.56
C ILE A 94 6.78 6.30 3.41
N GLY A 95 5.49 6.03 3.26
CA GLY A 95 4.65 6.76 2.32
C GLY A 95 3.21 6.28 2.29
N LYS A 96 2.38 7.07 1.61
CA LYS A 96 0.97 6.80 1.33
C LYS A 96 0.74 6.56 -0.15
N ALA A 97 -0.02 5.52 -0.48
CA ALA A 97 -0.38 5.21 -1.86
C ALA A 97 -1.25 6.33 -2.46
N VAL A 98 -0.89 6.77 -3.66
CA VAL A 98 -1.59 7.84 -4.39
C VAL A 98 -2.06 7.40 -5.77
N GLU A 99 -1.47 6.35 -6.34
CA GLU A 99 -1.82 5.82 -7.65
C GLU A 99 -1.52 4.32 -7.72
N VAL A 100 -2.39 3.58 -8.40
CA VAL A 100 -2.20 2.15 -8.70
C VAL A 100 -2.30 1.99 -10.22
N ARG A 101 -1.32 1.30 -10.81
CA ARG A 101 -1.30 0.98 -12.24
C ARG A 101 -1.31 -0.53 -12.43
N HIS A 102 -2.37 -1.01 -13.06
CA HIS A 102 -2.49 -2.39 -13.49
C HIS A 102 -1.65 -2.61 -14.75
N ILE A 103 -0.58 -3.41 -14.64
CA ILE A 103 0.22 -3.83 -15.78
C ILE A 103 -0.15 -5.27 -16.10
N PHE A 104 -0.84 -5.46 -17.22
CA PHE A 104 -1.36 -6.76 -17.66
C PHE A 104 -0.25 -7.77 -18.05
N GLU A 105 1.02 -7.37 -18.01
CA GLU A 105 2.19 -8.13 -18.48
C GLU A 105 3.23 -8.45 -17.39
N TRP A 106 2.87 -8.50 -16.10
CA TRP A 106 3.73 -9.19 -15.13
C TRP A 106 3.63 -10.70 -15.39
N ALA A 107 4.40 -11.15 -16.39
CA ALA A 107 4.59 -12.55 -16.70
C ALA A 107 5.12 -13.27 -15.45
N LYS A 108 4.41 -14.33 -15.03
CA LYS A 108 4.89 -15.31 -14.05
C LYS A 108 6.36 -15.61 -14.32
N LYS A 109 7.24 -15.14 -13.45
CA LYS A 109 8.66 -15.49 -13.52
C LYS A 109 8.82 -16.91 -12.95
N GLY A 110 8.89 -17.89 -13.86
CA GLY A 110 9.54 -19.19 -13.66
C GLY A 110 8.79 -20.24 -12.84
N THR A 111 8.01 -21.09 -13.52
CA THR A 111 7.90 -22.52 -13.19
C THR A 111 8.16 -23.34 -14.45
N ASP A 112 9.28 -23.03 -15.12
CA ASP A 112 9.94 -24.01 -15.98
C ASP A 112 11.14 -24.51 -15.17
N ASN A 113 10.90 -25.48 -14.29
CA ASN A 113 11.93 -26.43 -13.94
C ASN A 113 11.47 -27.76 -14.51
N GLU A 114 12.22 -28.16 -15.52
CA GLU A 114 12.31 -29.49 -16.09
C GLU A 114 12.30 -30.54 -14.97
N GLU A 115 11.38 -31.50 -15.05
CA GLU A 115 11.62 -32.83 -14.52
C GLU A 115 11.53 -33.81 -15.70
N GLU A 116 12.62 -34.57 -15.83
CA GLU A 116 12.96 -35.56 -16.85
C GLU A 116 11.89 -36.65 -17.10
#